data_AF-A0AA88Y9T4-F1
#
_entry.id   AF-A0AA88Y9T4-F1
#
_cell.length_a   1.000
_cell.length_b   1.000
_cell.length_c   1.000
_cell.angle_alpha   90.00
_cell.angle_beta   90.00
_cell.angle_gamma   90.00
#
_symmetry.space_group_name_H-M   'P 1'
#
loop_
_entity.id
_entity.type
_entity.pdbx_description
1 polymer ?
#
loop_
_entity_poly.entity_id
_entity_poly.type
_entity_poly.pdbx_seq_one_letter_code
_entity_poly.pdbx_strand_id
1 'polypeptide(L)'
;MMRRKGRDVAESLELGSAVHFTQHVPVRKFTSLKIFKYLILIALGVLIHSMYKRIMQVHSGTPDVEDVGKRLKDIEDKLNSNQNVERVNDQKEKIKDLTDEIFDEANKKQIEKEKLEAIKEQVKSELKEEQKREELTKNDELLKAINQKLKDKDHSLDDDIKEQAVEAKFDPTDEAEKKELQDEMAIENDIAQILDTVNEEHKDEPTDSEEQEEVDEAQIPSESEEAKNVIVKPPEPGSNHAFLNEPRVVNNKPVKKTFLDKSFKLGERFNPEKLPYKGHHSHELPALVTAASRKTMNQVFQLIESIQKFFSDGRLYVFDLDLNEHERKKISSACNVRLRAFWKNLFPDFVQNLTLNHWRPLVIQTALAEFGDIIWINPDVRVTSSKLKQVMHETEESGVMLIGQSVAHTTYAVTHPKMYKFIRTNKNKLYQAPHIQMMGLIIHSTQTVHKNFMKILTACAIEKDCMSPKGSKWDCDFDFTGKLYAYCHRYDESAINIILRNMFDFDDSKFYRGNSFFQPYDDQMRPHLKYCREQN
;
A
#
# COMPACT_ATOMS: atom_id res chain seq x y z
N MET A 1 -22.26 -35.84 62.04
CA MET A 1 -20.92 -36.36 62.42
C MET A 1 -19.94 -35.20 62.20
N MET A 2 -19.69 -34.42 63.26
CA MET A 2 -18.35 -34.20 63.87
C MET A 2 -17.33 -33.51 62.94
N ARG A 3 -16.59 -32.47 63.32
CA ARG A 3 -16.55 -31.56 64.48
C ARG A 3 -15.32 -30.64 64.23
N ARG A 4 -15.47 -29.31 64.43
CA ARG A 4 -14.60 -28.36 65.20
C ARG A 4 -13.08 -28.29 64.88
N LYS A 5 -12.32 -27.20 65.02
CA LYS A 5 -12.36 -25.84 65.66
C LYS A 5 -10.99 -25.22 65.21
N GLY A 6 -10.76 -23.93 64.94
CA GLY A 6 -11.18 -22.71 65.63
C GLY A 6 -10.26 -22.42 66.82
N ARG A 7 -9.29 -21.48 66.69
CA ARG A 7 -8.88 -20.56 67.78
C ARG A 7 -7.93 -19.43 67.31
N ASP A 8 -8.36 -18.20 67.56
CA ASP A 8 -7.58 -16.96 67.61
C ASP A 8 -6.71 -16.89 68.88
N VAL A 9 -5.59 -16.17 68.83
CA VAL A 9 -5.04 -15.38 69.96
C VAL A 9 -4.31 -14.16 69.38
N ALA A 10 -4.59 -12.99 69.97
CA ALA A 10 -3.91 -11.71 69.79
C ALA A 10 -2.92 -11.46 70.94
N GLU A 11 -1.81 -10.76 70.67
CA GLU A 11 -0.93 -9.97 71.58
C GLU A 11 0.27 -9.47 70.72
N SER A 12 0.41 -8.20 70.34
CA SER A 12 0.90 -6.99 71.04
C SER A 12 2.43 -6.89 71.26
N LEU A 13 3.00 -5.73 70.89
CA LEU A 13 4.33 -5.15 71.28
C LEU A 13 5.58 -5.81 70.63
N GLU A 14 6.64 -5.13 70.14
CA GLU A 14 7.32 -3.88 70.52
C GLU A 14 8.03 -3.18 69.32
N LEU A 15 8.31 -1.88 69.50
CA LEU A 15 9.29 -1.09 68.75
C LEU A 15 10.72 -1.64 68.92
N GLY A 16 11.55 -1.53 67.87
CA GLY A 16 13.01 -1.70 67.96
C GLY A 16 13.74 -1.05 66.80
N SER A 17 14.57 -0.07 67.11
CA SER A 17 15.36 0.78 66.23
C SER A 17 16.67 0.15 65.70
N ALA A 18 17.23 0.81 64.66
CA ALA A 18 18.63 0.80 64.20
C ALA A 18 19.06 -0.44 63.36
N VAL A 19 20.01 -0.42 62.43
CA VAL A 19 21.32 0.26 62.35
C VAL A 19 21.78 0.30 60.87
N HIS A 20 22.57 1.33 60.51
CA HIS A 20 23.46 1.41 59.36
C HIS A 20 24.14 0.08 58.95
N PHE A 21 24.16 -0.22 57.64
CA PHE A 21 25.17 -1.13 57.07
C PHE A 21 25.63 -0.63 55.70
N THR A 22 26.71 0.17 55.70
CA THR A 22 27.55 0.40 54.52
C THR A 22 28.52 -0.77 54.37
N GLN A 23 28.37 -1.58 53.33
CA GLN A 23 29.38 -2.56 52.94
C GLN A 23 30.05 -2.11 51.63
N HIS A 24 31.35 -1.84 51.75
CA HIS A 24 32.29 -1.63 50.66
C HIS A 24 32.34 -2.85 49.74
N VAL A 25 32.05 -2.66 48.45
CA VAL A 25 32.34 -3.63 47.38
C VAL A 25 33.73 -3.31 46.81
N PRO A 26 34.70 -4.24 46.84
CA PRO A 26 36.02 -4.00 46.27
C PRO A 26 35.97 -4.06 44.74
N VAL A 27 36.24 -2.93 44.08
CA VAL A 27 36.36 -2.84 42.62
C VAL A 27 37.70 -3.48 42.20
N ARG A 28 37.61 -4.68 41.65
CA ARG A 28 38.75 -5.41 41.07
C ARG A 28 39.16 -4.71 39.77
N LYS A 29 40.36 -4.13 39.74
CA LYS A 29 40.97 -3.52 38.53
C LYS A 29 41.04 -4.56 37.41
N PHE A 30 40.08 -4.53 36.49
CA PHE A 30 40.14 -5.30 35.26
C PHE A 30 41.20 -4.70 34.34
N THR A 31 42.11 -5.55 33.89
CA THR A 31 43.31 -5.19 33.14
C THR A 31 42.98 -4.60 31.76
N SER A 32 43.56 -3.43 31.48
CA SER A 32 43.36 -2.59 30.27
C SER A 32 43.68 -3.28 28.94
N LEU A 33 44.43 -4.38 28.96
CA LEU A 33 44.87 -5.07 27.75
C LEU A 33 43.74 -5.78 27.01
N LYS A 34 42.71 -6.27 27.73
CA LYS A 34 41.54 -6.91 27.10
C LYS A 34 40.65 -5.87 26.42
N ILE A 35 40.50 -4.69 27.04
CA ILE A 35 39.75 -3.57 26.47
C ILE A 35 40.44 -3.07 25.20
N PHE A 36 41.77 -2.97 25.20
CA PHE A 36 42.52 -2.54 24.02
C PHE A 36 42.41 -3.54 22.84
N LYS A 37 42.44 -4.85 23.11
CA LYS A 37 42.16 -5.87 22.08
C LYS A 37 40.74 -5.78 21.52
N TYR A 38 39.75 -5.53 22.37
CA TYR A 38 38.36 -5.32 21.93
C TYR A 38 38.21 -4.06 21.08
N LEU A 39 38.89 -2.96 21.43
CA LEU A 39 38.85 -1.72 20.64
C LEU A 39 39.53 -1.88 19.26
N ILE A 40 40.63 -2.64 19.17
CA ILE A 40 41.26 -2.96 17.86
C ILE A 40 40.33 -3.81 16.99
N LEU A 41 39.63 -4.79 17.57
CA LEU A 41 38.67 -5.62 16.83
C LEU A 41 37.46 -4.81 16.34
N ILE A 42 36.98 -3.85 17.14
CA ILE A 42 35.91 -2.94 16.73
C ILE A 42 36.38 -2.02 15.60
N ALA A 43 37.60 -1.46 15.69
CA ALA A 43 38.16 -0.62 14.64
C ALA A 43 38.38 -1.39 13.32
N LEU A 44 38.86 -2.64 13.39
CA LEU A 44 38.96 -3.52 12.23
C LEU A 44 37.58 -3.87 11.65
N GLY A 45 36.58 -4.13 12.49
CA GLY A 45 35.21 -4.38 12.05
C GLY A 45 34.60 -3.18 11.31
N VAL A 46 34.83 -1.97 11.80
CA VAL A 46 34.37 -0.73 11.15
C VAL A 46 35.11 -0.49 9.82
N LEU A 47 36.42 -0.74 9.76
CA LEU A 47 37.20 -0.63 8.52
C LEU A 47 36.76 -1.67 7.47
N ILE A 48 36.56 -2.93 7.87
CA ILE A 48 36.08 -4.00 7.00
C ILE A 48 34.67 -3.68 6.51
N HIS A 49 33.78 -3.20 7.39
CA HIS A 49 32.42 -2.82 7.00
C HIS A 49 32.42 -1.59 6.07
N SER A 50 33.29 -0.61 6.31
CA SER A 50 33.46 0.55 5.42
C SER A 50 34.03 0.16 4.06
N MET A 51 34.98 -0.78 3.99
CA MET A 51 35.47 -1.34 2.73
C MET A 51 34.38 -2.14 2.03
N TYR A 52 33.66 -3.00 2.74
CA TYR A 52 32.58 -3.82 2.18
C TYR A 52 31.45 -2.94 1.64
N LYS A 53 31.10 -1.86 2.34
CA LYS A 53 30.12 -0.87 1.89
C LYS A 53 30.57 -0.14 0.62
N ARG A 54 31.87 0.21 0.52
CA ARG A 54 32.43 0.80 -0.71
C ARG A 54 32.50 -0.19 -1.87
N ILE A 55 32.84 -1.45 -1.61
CA ILE A 55 32.85 -2.53 -2.62
C ILE A 55 31.44 -2.79 -3.14
N MET A 56 30.44 -2.84 -2.25
CA MET A 56 29.04 -3.06 -2.60
C MET A 56 28.39 -1.85 -3.28
N GLN A 57 28.83 -0.63 -2.98
CA GLN A 57 28.42 0.57 -3.72
C GLN A 57 29.00 0.62 -5.14
N VAL A 58 30.03 -0.18 -5.44
CA VAL A 58 30.69 -0.26 -6.76
C VAL A 58 30.23 -1.50 -7.58
N HIS A 59 29.49 -2.45 -7.00
CA HIS A 59 29.17 -3.73 -7.64
C HIS A 59 27.67 -3.91 -8.01
N SER A 60 27.21 -3.20 -9.04
CA SER A 60 26.06 -3.62 -9.87
C SER A 60 26.49 -4.05 -11.28
N GLY A 61 27.67 -4.66 -11.39
CA GLY A 61 28.21 -5.25 -12.62
C GLY A 61 29.56 -5.90 -12.34
N THR A 62 29.62 -7.22 -12.42
CA THR A 62 30.77 -8.06 -12.04
C THR A 62 31.98 -7.89 -12.97
N PRO A 63 33.18 -7.60 -12.45
CA PRO A 63 34.43 -8.08 -13.03
C PRO A 63 34.79 -9.45 -12.43
N ASP A 64 35.60 -10.21 -13.16
CA ASP A 64 35.99 -11.59 -12.83
C ASP A 64 36.72 -11.67 -11.47
N VAL A 65 35.99 -12.14 -10.46
CA VAL A 65 36.40 -12.21 -9.04
C VAL A 65 37.60 -13.14 -8.83
N GLU A 66 37.85 -14.03 -9.78
CA GLU A 66 38.86 -15.08 -9.67
C GLU A 66 40.30 -14.54 -9.84
N ASP A 67 40.51 -13.53 -10.69
CA ASP A 67 41.84 -12.94 -10.93
C ASP A 67 42.29 -12.03 -9.76
N VAL A 68 41.38 -11.23 -9.21
CA VAL A 68 41.65 -10.37 -8.07
C VAL A 68 41.93 -11.19 -6.81
N GLY A 69 41.17 -12.27 -6.60
CA GLY A 69 41.39 -13.19 -5.48
C GLY A 69 42.77 -13.86 -5.54
N LYS A 70 43.25 -14.19 -6.74
CA LYS A 70 44.56 -14.81 -6.95
C LYS A 70 45.71 -13.84 -6.65
N ARG A 71 45.59 -12.58 -7.10
CA ARG A 71 46.60 -11.53 -6.86
C ARG A 71 46.67 -11.11 -5.39
N LEU A 72 45.53 -11.09 -4.69
CA LEU A 72 45.48 -10.81 -3.25
C LEU A 72 46.14 -11.93 -2.43
N LYS A 73 45.92 -13.19 -2.81
CA LYS A 73 46.52 -14.34 -2.14
C LYS A 73 48.04 -14.36 -2.28
N ASP A 74 48.56 -14.02 -3.46
CA ASP A 74 50.00 -13.86 -3.70
C ASP A 74 50.64 -12.73 -2.86
N ILE A 75 49.88 -11.67 -2.54
CA ILE A 75 50.33 -10.57 -1.68
C ILE A 75 50.31 -10.99 -0.20
N GLU A 76 49.27 -11.72 0.21
CA GLU A 76 49.13 -12.24 1.57
C GLU A 76 50.24 -13.24 1.92
N ASP A 77 50.60 -14.14 0.99
CA ASP A 77 51.71 -15.08 1.16
C ASP A 77 53.08 -14.39 1.21
N LYS A 78 53.25 -13.26 0.51
CA LYS A 78 54.48 -12.43 0.58
C LYS A 78 54.58 -11.60 1.85
N LEU A 79 53.45 -11.22 2.46
CA LEU A 79 53.40 -10.48 3.73
C LEU A 79 53.66 -11.40 4.93
N ASN A 80 53.15 -12.63 4.89
CA ASN A 80 53.31 -13.61 5.97
C ASN A 80 54.75 -14.18 6.09
N SER A 81 55.62 -13.91 5.12
CA SER A 81 57.00 -14.44 5.08
C SER A 81 58.10 -13.45 5.50
N ASN A 82 57.80 -12.19 5.82
CA ASN A 82 58.84 -11.18 6.13
C ASN A 82 58.64 -10.47 7.49
N GLN A 83 59.60 -10.63 8.40
CA GLN A 83 59.65 -9.94 9.71
C GLN A 83 60.43 -8.60 9.67
N ASN A 84 60.27 -7.75 8.66
CA ASN A 84 60.94 -6.44 8.64
C ASN A 84 59.98 -5.30 8.29
N VAL A 85 59.85 -4.36 9.23
CA VAL A 85 58.86 -3.25 9.26
C VAL A 85 59.11 -2.20 8.16
N GLU A 86 60.35 -2.04 7.69
CA GLU A 86 60.70 -1.04 6.67
C GLU A 86 60.21 -1.43 5.26
N ARG A 87 60.13 -2.74 4.97
CA ARG A 87 59.63 -3.28 3.69
C ARG A 87 58.10 -3.17 3.54
N VAL A 88 57.38 -3.00 4.65
CA VAL A 88 55.92 -2.90 4.70
C VAL A 88 55.45 -1.54 4.17
N ASN A 89 56.23 -0.47 4.35
CA ASN A 89 55.87 0.86 3.84
C ASN A 89 56.01 0.94 2.32
N ASP A 90 57.09 0.42 1.73
CA ASP A 90 57.26 0.31 0.27
C ASP A 90 56.16 -0.54 -0.40
N GLN A 91 55.71 -1.59 0.28
CA GLN A 91 54.62 -2.43 -0.22
C GLN A 91 53.25 -1.74 -0.09
N LYS A 92 53.05 -0.90 0.93
CA LYS A 92 51.84 -0.10 1.10
C LYS A 92 51.68 0.96 0.01
N GLU A 93 52.79 1.56 -0.41
CA GLU A 93 52.79 2.54 -1.51
C GLU A 93 52.47 1.86 -2.85
N LYS A 94 53.08 0.70 -3.14
CA LYS A 94 52.75 -0.09 -4.34
C LYS A 94 51.32 -0.60 -4.38
N ILE A 95 50.74 -0.97 -3.22
CA ILE A 95 49.33 -1.36 -3.13
C ILE A 95 48.42 -0.16 -3.39
N LYS A 96 48.80 1.04 -2.92
CA LYS A 96 48.06 2.26 -3.16
C LYS A 96 48.05 2.62 -4.65
N ASP A 97 49.21 2.61 -5.30
CA ASP A 97 49.33 2.91 -6.73
C ASP A 97 48.51 1.92 -7.58
N LEU A 98 48.57 0.63 -7.26
CA LEU A 98 47.77 -0.39 -7.95
C LEU A 98 46.27 -0.22 -7.71
N THR A 99 45.87 0.25 -6.53
CA THR A 99 44.46 0.52 -6.20
C THR A 99 43.94 1.73 -6.97
N ASP A 100 44.76 2.77 -7.10
CA ASP A 100 44.41 3.98 -7.84
C ASP A 100 44.31 3.69 -9.35
N GLU A 101 45.20 2.86 -9.90
CA GLU A 101 45.14 2.43 -11.32
C GLU A 101 43.88 1.59 -11.64
N ILE A 102 43.49 0.67 -10.75
CA ILE A 102 42.24 -0.11 -10.88
C ILE A 102 41.01 0.81 -10.78
N PHE A 103 41.06 1.83 -9.93
CA PHE A 103 39.97 2.77 -9.75
C PHE A 103 39.75 3.65 -10.99
N ASP A 104 40.84 4.12 -11.61
CA ASP A 104 40.78 4.91 -12.83
C ASP A 104 40.25 4.08 -14.03
N GLU A 105 40.64 2.81 -14.16
CA GLU A 105 40.13 1.93 -15.21
C GLU A 105 38.64 1.60 -15.02
N ALA A 106 38.20 1.41 -13.77
CA ALA A 106 36.80 1.19 -13.43
C ALA A 106 35.92 2.43 -13.72
N ASN A 107 36.41 3.64 -13.38
CA ASN A 107 35.72 4.89 -13.69
C ASN A 107 35.59 5.11 -15.20
N LYS A 108 36.64 4.80 -15.98
CA LYS A 108 36.59 4.94 -17.44
C LYS A 108 35.51 4.03 -18.07
N LYS A 109 35.40 2.79 -17.62
CA LYS A 109 34.36 1.84 -18.08
C LYS A 109 32.96 2.25 -17.65
N GLN A 110 32.81 2.87 -16.48
CA GLN A 110 31.54 3.41 -16.00
C GLN A 110 31.06 4.59 -16.88
N ILE A 111 31.97 5.51 -17.23
CA ILE A 111 31.65 6.65 -18.12
C ILE A 111 31.24 6.17 -19.51
N GLU A 112 31.88 5.14 -20.07
CA GLU A 112 31.47 4.56 -21.36
C GLU A 112 30.10 3.88 -21.29
N LYS A 113 29.78 3.23 -20.18
CA LYS A 113 28.47 2.61 -19.95
C LYS A 113 27.35 3.65 -19.81
N GLU A 114 27.61 4.75 -19.10
CA GLU A 114 26.66 5.87 -18.97
C GLU A 114 26.42 6.55 -20.32
N LYS A 115 27.46 6.70 -21.15
CA LYS A 115 27.30 7.18 -22.54
C LYS A 115 26.45 6.22 -23.37
N LEU A 116 26.62 4.91 -23.23
CA LEU A 116 25.85 3.92 -23.97
C LEU A 116 24.37 3.90 -23.54
N GLU A 117 24.08 4.04 -22.25
CA GLU A 117 22.70 4.14 -21.76
C GLU A 117 22.02 5.45 -22.19
N ALA A 118 22.76 6.57 -22.19
CA ALA A 118 22.24 7.83 -22.74
C ALA A 118 21.86 7.71 -24.23
N ILE A 119 22.70 7.02 -25.02
CA ILE A 119 22.41 6.75 -26.45
C ILE A 119 21.18 5.86 -26.60
N LYS A 120 21.03 4.81 -25.76
CA LYS A 120 19.85 3.92 -25.81
C LYS A 120 18.55 4.67 -25.52
N GLU A 121 18.54 5.54 -24.51
CA GLU A 121 17.33 6.34 -24.20
C GLU A 121 17.03 7.38 -25.29
N GLN A 122 18.06 7.96 -25.92
CA GLN A 122 17.87 8.83 -27.08
C GLN A 122 17.21 8.06 -28.25
N VAL A 123 17.76 6.90 -28.64
CA VAL A 123 17.20 6.07 -29.72
C VAL A 123 15.76 5.64 -29.42
N LYS A 124 15.47 5.29 -28.17
CA LYS A 124 14.12 4.92 -27.72
C LYS A 124 13.13 6.08 -27.79
N SER A 125 13.59 7.31 -27.56
CA SER A 125 12.76 8.51 -27.70
C SER A 125 12.44 8.82 -29.17
N GLU A 126 13.44 8.67 -30.05
CA GLU A 126 13.28 8.85 -31.50
C GLU A 126 12.33 7.80 -32.10
N LEU A 127 12.42 6.53 -31.66
CA LEU A 127 11.51 5.47 -32.09
C LEU A 127 10.04 5.74 -31.71
N LYS A 128 9.82 6.35 -30.53
CA LYS A 128 8.47 6.72 -30.07
C LYS A 128 7.89 7.88 -30.86
N GLU A 129 8.72 8.86 -31.22
CA GLU A 129 8.35 9.97 -32.10
C GLU A 129 7.95 9.47 -33.50
N GLU A 130 8.71 8.53 -34.05
CA GLU A 130 8.45 7.94 -35.37
C GLU A 130 7.16 7.11 -35.39
N GLN A 131 6.92 6.27 -34.35
CA GLN A 131 5.67 5.53 -34.19
C GLN A 131 4.45 6.47 -34.11
N LYS A 132 4.57 7.59 -33.38
CA LYS A 132 3.52 8.60 -33.28
C LYS A 132 3.23 9.29 -34.62
N ARG A 133 4.25 9.50 -35.45
CA ARG A 133 4.09 10.05 -36.82
C ARG A 133 3.38 9.07 -37.75
N GLU A 134 3.71 7.78 -37.69
CA GLU A 134 3.01 6.75 -38.47
C GLU A 134 1.53 6.63 -38.08
N GLU A 135 1.23 6.70 -36.78
CA GLU A 135 -0.16 6.65 -36.28
C GLU A 135 -0.99 7.87 -36.71
N LEU A 136 -0.39 9.07 -36.67
CA LEU A 136 -1.03 10.29 -37.21
C LEU A 136 -1.33 10.15 -38.70
N THR A 137 -0.40 9.60 -39.47
CA THR A 137 -0.53 9.46 -40.93
C THR A 137 -1.66 8.48 -41.29
N LYS A 138 -1.76 7.36 -40.56
CA LYS A 138 -2.86 6.37 -40.72
C LYS A 138 -4.22 6.95 -40.36
N ASN A 139 -4.29 7.76 -39.29
CA ASN A 139 -5.53 8.42 -38.89
C ASN A 139 -5.98 9.47 -39.91
N ASP A 140 -5.05 10.19 -40.52
CA ASP A 140 -5.34 11.17 -41.59
C ASP A 140 -5.84 10.48 -42.87
N GLU A 141 -5.27 9.33 -43.23
CA GLU A 141 -5.76 8.51 -44.36
C GLU A 141 -7.14 7.92 -44.08
N LEU A 142 -7.40 7.47 -42.84
CA LEU A 142 -8.70 6.97 -42.42
C LEU A 142 -9.76 8.08 -42.45
N LEU A 143 -9.43 9.29 -41.97
CA LEU A 143 -10.30 10.46 -42.03
C LEU A 143 -10.60 10.89 -43.48
N LYS A 144 -9.61 10.84 -44.38
CA LYS A 144 -9.83 11.08 -45.82
C LYS A 144 -10.75 10.03 -46.43
N ALA A 145 -10.58 8.75 -46.08
CA ALA A 145 -11.44 7.67 -46.56
C ALA A 145 -12.87 7.79 -46.02
N ILE A 146 -13.05 8.18 -44.76
CA ILE A 146 -14.36 8.44 -44.16
C ILE A 146 -15.05 9.64 -44.83
N ASN A 147 -14.32 10.75 -45.02
CA ASN A 147 -14.87 11.95 -45.66
C ASN A 147 -15.21 11.72 -47.13
N GLN A 148 -14.44 10.89 -47.85
CA GLN A 148 -14.77 10.48 -49.21
C GLN A 148 -16.04 9.62 -49.22
N LYS A 149 -16.15 8.63 -48.33
CA LYS A 149 -17.36 7.80 -48.17
C LYS A 149 -18.61 8.61 -47.77
N LEU A 150 -18.45 9.71 -47.04
CA LEU A 150 -19.54 10.62 -46.69
C LEU A 150 -19.96 11.49 -47.87
N LYS A 151 -19.01 11.94 -48.70
CA LYS A 151 -19.31 12.67 -49.95
C LYS A 151 -19.99 11.79 -50.99
N ASP A 152 -19.61 10.52 -51.05
CA ASP A 152 -20.22 9.55 -51.99
C ASP A 152 -21.63 9.11 -51.54
N LYS A 153 -22.05 9.44 -50.30
CA LYS A 153 -23.36 9.09 -49.73
C LYS A 153 -24.43 10.19 -49.79
N ASP A 154 -24.11 11.39 -50.29
CA ASP A 154 -25.05 12.53 -50.34
C ASP A 154 -25.85 12.62 -51.66
N HIS A 155 -25.77 11.58 -52.49
CA HIS A 155 -26.51 11.45 -53.75
C HIS A 155 -27.13 10.06 -53.94
N SER A 156 -28.04 9.66 -53.05
CA SER A 156 -29.25 8.91 -53.44
C SER A 156 -30.21 8.77 -52.26
N LEU A 157 -31.47 9.07 -52.53
CA LEU A 157 -32.64 9.00 -51.67
C LEU A 157 -32.74 7.78 -50.74
N ASP A 158 -33.33 8.04 -49.58
CA ASP A 158 -34.61 7.48 -49.06
C ASP A 158 -35.06 6.09 -49.56
N ASP A 159 -35.55 5.31 -48.59
CA ASP A 159 -36.17 3.98 -48.71
C ASP A 159 -35.25 2.85 -49.18
N ASP A 160 -34.36 2.39 -48.30
CA ASP A 160 -34.09 0.96 -48.06
C ASP A 160 -32.94 0.81 -47.04
N ILE A 161 -32.86 -0.36 -46.40
CA ILE A 161 -31.93 -0.75 -45.31
C ILE A 161 -32.50 -0.49 -43.91
N LYS A 162 -33.67 -1.11 -43.67
CA LYS A 162 -33.71 -2.11 -42.61
C LYS A 162 -32.83 -3.28 -43.04
N GLU A 163 -32.07 -3.79 -42.09
CA GLU A 163 -31.33 -5.05 -42.13
C GLU A 163 -29.89 -5.02 -42.72
N GLN A 164 -28.99 -5.50 -41.85
CA GLN A 164 -27.64 -6.02 -42.08
C GLN A 164 -26.43 -5.06 -42.03
N ALA A 165 -25.74 -5.08 -40.88
CA ALA A 165 -24.29 -5.30 -40.84
C ALA A 165 -23.81 -5.81 -39.45
N VAL A 166 -23.52 -7.11 -39.43
CA VAL A 166 -22.49 -7.83 -38.64
C VAL A 166 -22.72 -7.99 -37.13
N GLU A 167 -23.53 -9.00 -36.82
CA GLU A 167 -23.38 -9.84 -35.63
C GLU A 167 -21.99 -10.50 -35.62
N ALA A 168 -21.13 -10.12 -34.69
CA ALA A 168 -20.22 -11.06 -34.07
C ALA A 168 -20.99 -11.70 -32.90
N LYS A 169 -21.57 -12.87 -33.14
CA LYS A 169 -22.40 -13.58 -32.17
C LYS A 169 -21.61 -13.95 -30.91
N PHE A 170 -21.81 -13.17 -29.85
CA PHE A 170 -21.86 -13.70 -28.50
C PHE A 170 -23.33 -14.05 -28.26
N ASP A 171 -23.69 -15.31 -28.45
CA ASP A 171 -25.05 -15.81 -28.21
C ASP A 171 -25.01 -16.62 -26.89
N PRO A 172 -25.29 -15.98 -25.74
CA PRO A 172 -25.29 -16.68 -24.45
C PRO A 172 -26.37 -17.78 -24.47
N THR A 173 -25.95 -19.03 -24.41
CA THR A 173 -26.81 -20.23 -24.52
C THR A 173 -27.52 -20.54 -23.20
N ASP A 174 -27.04 -20.02 -22.07
CA ASP A 174 -27.62 -20.19 -20.74
C ASP A 174 -28.46 -18.96 -20.33
N GLU A 175 -29.68 -19.20 -19.85
CA GLU A 175 -30.54 -18.16 -19.26
C GLU A 175 -29.88 -17.50 -18.04
N ALA A 176 -29.01 -18.21 -17.31
CA ALA A 176 -28.25 -17.65 -16.21
C ALA A 176 -27.23 -16.61 -16.69
N GLU A 177 -26.55 -16.89 -17.81
CA GLU A 177 -25.55 -15.98 -18.41
C GLU A 177 -26.21 -14.76 -19.04
N LYS A 178 -27.36 -14.93 -19.71
CA LYS A 178 -28.19 -13.81 -20.19
C LYS A 178 -28.59 -12.86 -19.07
N LYS A 179 -29.00 -13.42 -17.94
CA LYS A 179 -29.40 -12.64 -16.77
C LYS A 179 -28.19 -11.95 -16.12
N GLU A 180 -27.05 -12.62 -16.04
CA GLU A 180 -25.79 -12.05 -15.54
C GLU A 180 -25.33 -10.86 -16.40
N LEU A 181 -25.39 -10.97 -17.74
CA LEU A 181 -25.12 -9.86 -18.66
C LEU A 181 -26.12 -8.70 -18.52
N GLN A 182 -27.41 -8.99 -18.32
CA GLN A 182 -28.43 -7.97 -18.09
C GLN A 182 -28.20 -7.22 -16.77
N ASP A 183 -27.82 -7.94 -15.71
CA ASP A 183 -27.50 -7.37 -14.40
C ASP A 183 -26.21 -6.52 -14.50
N GLU A 184 -25.17 -6.95 -15.24
CA GLU A 184 -23.97 -6.15 -15.52
C GLU A 184 -24.29 -4.86 -16.27
N MET A 185 -25.10 -4.92 -17.33
CA MET A 185 -25.51 -3.74 -18.11
C MET A 185 -26.36 -2.75 -17.29
N ALA A 186 -27.18 -3.22 -16.35
CA ALA A 186 -27.94 -2.35 -15.47
C ALA A 186 -27.01 -1.56 -14.54
N ILE A 187 -26.00 -2.23 -13.97
CA ILE A 187 -24.99 -1.60 -13.11
C ILE A 187 -24.14 -0.60 -13.92
N GLU A 188 -23.75 -0.91 -15.16
CA GLU A 188 -23.04 0.02 -16.04
C GLU A 188 -23.80 1.33 -16.25
N ASN A 189 -25.09 1.23 -16.57
CA ASN A 189 -25.95 2.39 -16.80
C ASN A 189 -26.10 3.24 -15.53
N ASP A 190 -26.24 2.60 -14.36
CA ASP A 190 -26.30 3.31 -13.08
C ASP A 190 -24.99 4.06 -12.79
N ILE A 191 -23.83 3.45 -13.08
CA ILE A 191 -22.52 4.09 -12.88
C ILE A 191 -22.30 5.23 -13.90
N ALA A 192 -22.63 5.04 -15.17
CA ALA A 192 -22.49 6.08 -16.19
C ALA A 192 -23.32 7.33 -15.83
N GLN A 193 -24.57 7.15 -15.38
CA GLN A 193 -25.41 8.23 -14.89
C GLN A 193 -24.82 8.95 -13.66
N ILE A 194 -24.04 8.27 -12.81
CA ILE A 194 -23.34 8.90 -11.65
C ILE A 194 -22.32 9.92 -12.12
N LEU A 195 -21.65 9.64 -13.23
CA LEU A 195 -20.48 10.40 -13.63
C LEU A 195 -20.81 11.59 -14.50
N ASP A 196 -21.84 11.46 -15.33
CA ASP A 196 -22.38 12.61 -16.05
C ASP A 196 -22.87 13.69 -15.07
N THR A 197 -23.49 13.30 -13.95
CA THR A 197 -23.91 14.25 -12.91
C THR A 197 -22.73 14.89 -12.17
N VAL A 198 -21.63 14.16 -11.94
CA VAL A 198 -20.43 14.70 -11.30
C VAL A 198 -19.64 15.61 -12.24
N ASN A 199 -19.64 15.31 -13.55
CA ASN A 199 -18.93 16.07 -14.57
C ASN A 199 -19.68 17.34 -14.99
N GLU A 200 -21.02 17.36 -14.97
CA GLU A 200 -21.80 18.58 -15.25
C GLU A 200 -21.58 19.66 -14.18
N GLU A 201 -21.36 19.28 -12.92
CA GLU A 201 -21.07 20.24 -11.83
C GLU A 201 -19.62 20.78 -11.84
N HIS A 202 -18.74 20.28 -12.72
CA HIS A 202 -17.40 20.84 -12.96
C HIS A 202 -17.36 21.95 -14.01
N LYS A 203 -18.49 22.28 -14.64
CA LYS A 203 -18.58 23.39 -15.61
C LYS A 203 -18.87 24.76 -15.00
N ASP A 204 -19.21 24.82 -13.70
CA ASP A 204 -19.64 26.05 -13.02
C ASP A 204 -18.68 26.58 -11.93
N GLU A 205 -17.45 26.04 -11.78
CA GLU A 205 -16.42 26.66 -10.92
C GLU A 205 -15.49 27.56 -11.75
N PRO A 206 -15.30 28.84 -11.37
CA PRO A 206 -14.33 29.70 -12.03
C PRO A 206 -12.92 29.22 -11.74
N THR A 207 -12.13 29.08 -12.80
CA THR A 207 -10.67 28.96 -12.72
C THR A 207 -10.10 30.21 -12.04
N ASP A 208 -9.67 30.09 -10.79
CA ASP A 208 -8.84 31.11 -10.14
C ASP A 208 -7.51 31.20 -10.90
N SER A 209 -7.38 32.32 -11.61
CA SER A 209 -6.17 32.78 -12.26
C SER A 209 -5.06 33.03 -11.23
N GLU A 210 -3.85 32.71 -11.66
CA GLU A 210 -2.56 33.02 -11.04
C GLU A 210 -2.54 34.43 -10.40
N GLU A 211 -2.45 34.50 -9.07
CA GLU A 211 -1.89 35.68 -8.40
C GLU A 211 -0.36 35.54 -8.41
N GLN A 212 0.26 36.35 -9.26
CA GLN A 212 1.67 36.68 -9.20
C GLN A 212 1.94 37.49 -7.92
N GLU A 213 2.62 36.91 -6.94
CA GLU A 213 3.26 37.71 -5.89
C GLU A 213 4.57 38.30 -6.46
N GLU A 214 4.55 39.61 -6.68
CA GLU A 214 5.73 40.45 -6.91
C GLU A 214 6.75 40.28 -5.78
N VAL A 215 7.98 39.93 -6.15
CA VAL A 215 9.15 39.96 -5.27
C VAL A 215 9.76 41.35 -5.35
N ASP A 216 9.51 42.18 -4.35
CA ASP A 216 10.26 43.42 -4.15
C ASP A 216 11.62 43.10 -3.51
N GLU A 217 12.68 43.31 -4.29
CA GLU A 217 14.07 43.36 -3.85
C GLU A 217 14.29 44.52 -2.88
N ALA A 218 14.66 44.21 -1.63
CA ALA A 218 15.31 45.16 -0.76
C ALA A 218 16.41 44.49 0.09
N GLN A 219 17.64 44.62 -0.42
CA GLN A 219 18.92 44.80 0.27
C GLN A 219 19.29 43.88 1.47
N ILE A 220 20.23 42.98 1.17
CA ILE A 220 21.16 42.36 2.12
C ILE A 220 22.08 43.44 2.73
N PRO A 221 22.35 43.36 4.05
CA PRO A 221 23.74 43.46 4.48
C PRO A 221 24.20 42.22 5.25
N SER A 222 25.39 41.79 4.85
CA SER A 222 26.29 40.86 5.52
C SER A 222 26.68 41.33 6.93
N GLU A 223 26.79 40.42 7.89
CA GLU A 223 28.07 39.99 8.47
C GLU A 223 27.87 39.12 9.73
N SER A 224 28.89 38.31 9.94
CA SER A 224 29.13 37.34 10.99
C SER A 224 29.37 37.95 12.39
N GLU A 225 29.35 37.04 13.37
CA GLU A 225 29.85 37.18 14.75
C GLU A 225 28.94 37.91 15.74
N GLU A 226 28.27 37.14 16.61
CA GLU A 226 28.62 37.11 18.03
C GLU A 226 27.80 36.04 18.77
N ALA A 227 28.47 34.97 19.17
CA ALA A 227 28.03 34.15 20.29
C ALA A 227 28.33 34.90 21.60
N LYS A 228 27.33 35.11 22.45
CA LYS A 228 27.50 35.16 23.92
C LYS A 228 26.17 35.08 24.68
N ASN A 229 26.09 34.04 25.51
CA ASN A 229 25.49 34.00 26.84
C ASN A 229 23.99 34.29 27.01
N VAL A 230 23.18 33.21 27.02
CA VAL A 230 22.11 33.09 28.02
C VAL A 230 22.24 31.74 28.73
N ILE A 231 22.59 31.81 30.01
CA ILE A 231 22.63 30.71 30.97
C ILE A 231 21.18 30.33 31.29
N VAL A 232 20.74 29.14 30.88
CA VAL A 232 19.45 28.57 31.33
C VAL A 232 19.73 27.68 32.53
N LYS A 233 19.27 28.12 33.72
CA LYS A 233 19.26 27.30 34.94
C LYS A 233 18.24 26.16 34.83
N PRO A 234 18.49 24.99 35.44
CA PRO A 234 17.50 23.91 35.49
C PRO A 234 16.43 24.23 36.55
N PRO A 235 15.15 23.89 36.32
CA PRO A 235 14.12 24.07 37.34
C PRO A 235 14.20 22.95 38.39
N GLU A 236 14.21 23.34 39.66
CA GLU A 236 14.07 22.45 40.81
C GLU A 236 12.63 21.94 40.99
N PRO A 237 12.46 20.78 41.67
CA PRO A 237 11.21 20.05 41.69
C PRO A 237 10.28 20.51 42.83
N GLY A 238 9.02 20.75 42.49
CA GLY A 238 7.93 20.81 43.47
C GLY A 238 7.06 22.06 43.39
N SER A 239 6.00 22.01 42.59
CA SER A 239 4.75 22.71 42.93
C SER A 239 3.56 22.07 42.20
N ASN A 240 2.77 21.32 42.95
CA ASN A 240 1.33 21.06 42.84
C ASN A 240 0.66 21.26 41.47
N HIS A 241 0.35 20.14 40.82
CA HIS A 241 -0.61 20.05 39.73
C HIS A 241 -2.00 20.48 40.19
N ALA A 242 -2.45 21.65 39.73
CA ALA A 242 -3.85 22.02 39.69
C ALA A 242 -4.09 22.83 38.42
N PHE A 243 -4.44 22.16 37.31
CA PHE A 243 -5.18 22.74 36.19
C PHE A 243 -5.93 21.62 35.45
N LEU A 244 -7.05 21.20 36.04
CA LEU A 244 -8.20 20.76 35.27
C LEU A 244 -8.91 22.02 34.79
N ASN A 245 -8.58 22.47 33.57
CA ASN A 245 -9.49 23.32 32.81
C ASN A 245 -9.89 22.54 31.56
N GLU A 246 -11.19 22.46 31.38
CA GLU A 246 -11.95 21.77 30.35
C GLU A 246 -11.34 21.88 28.94
N PRO A 247 -11.46 20.83 28.09
CA PRO A 247 -11.10 20.97 26.70
C PRO A 247 -12.07 21.95 26.03
N ARG A 248 -11.56 23.16 25.74
CA ARG A 248 -12.16 24.06 24.75
C ARG A 248 -12.50 23.23 23.50
N VAL A 249 -13.78 23.23 23.16
CA VAL A 249 -14.32 22.81 21.88
C VAL A 249 -13.38 23.29 20.77
N VAL A 250 -12.64 22.36 20.17
CA VAL A 250 -11.81 22.66 19.01
C VAL A 250 -12.78 23.08 17.91
N ASN A 251 -12.73 24.36 17.55
CA ASN A 251 -13.52 24.97 16.49
C ASN A 251 -13.63 24.04 15.28
N ASN A 252 -14.86 23.60 15.01
CA ASN A 252 -15.23 22.85 13.81
C ASN A 252 -14.88 23.70 12.57
N LYS A 253 -13.75 23.42 11.92
CA LYS A 253 -13.63 23.81 10.51
C LYS A 253 -14.69 23.01 9.72
N PRO A 254 -15.44 23.66 8.81
CA PRO A 254 -16.43 22.97 8.00
C PRO A 254 -15.72 21.86 7.22
N VAL A 255 -16.29 20.65 7.23
CA VAL A 255 -15.93 19.64 6.23
C VAL A 255 -16.10 20.31 4.87
N LYS A 256 -15.19 20.08 3.91
CA LYS A 256 -15.40 20.58 2.54
C LYS A 256 -16.81 20.16 2.14
N LYS A 257 -17.72 21.14 1.97
CA LYS A 257 -19.15 20.90 1.72
C LYS A 257 -19.34 19.89 0.58
N THR A 258 -18.50 20.02 -0.44
CA THR A 258 -18.35 19.11 -1.58
C THR A 258 -18.09 17.65 -1.22
N PHE A 259 -17.30 17.34 -0.18
CA PHE A 259 -17.07 15.96 0.25
C PHE A 259 -18.30 15.35 0.90
N LEU A 260 -18.99 16.11 1.76
CA LEU A 260 -20.23 15.64 2.36
C LEU A 260 -21.31 15.45 1.30
N ASP A 261 -21.41 16.38 0.34
CA ASP A 261 -22.36 16.30 -0.77
C ASP A 261 -22.06 15.09 -1.67
N LYS A 262 -20.79 14.85 -2.06
CA LYS A 262 -20.36 13.63 -2.77
C LYS A 262 -20.74 12.37 -1.98
N SER A 263 -20.42 12.33 -0.68
CA SER A 263 -20.75 11.18 0.16
C SER A 263 -22.26 10.95 0.25
N PHE A 264 -23.05 12.03 0.32
CA PHE A 264 -24.50 11.98 0.41
C PHE A 264 -25.12 11.48 -0.89
N LYS A 265 -24.75 12.07 -2.03
CA LYS A 265 -25.19 11.64 -3.37
C LYS A 265 -24.85 10.17 -3.65
N LEU A 266 -23.65 9.73 -3.28
CA LEU A 266 -23.24 8.34 -3.45
C LEU A 266 -24.09 7.40 -2.56
N GLY A 267 -24.34 7.79 -1.31
CA GLY A 267 -25.21 7.03 -0.40
C GLY A 267 -26.69 6.98 -0.81
N GLU A 268 -27.20 7.96 -1.55
CA GLU A 268 -28.58 7.94 -2.08
C GLU A 268 -28.74 7.04 -3.31
N ARG A 269 -27.71 6.94 -4.16
CA ARG A 269 -27.73 6.10 -5.37
C ARG A 269 -27.41 4.64 -5.08
N PHE A 270 -26.48 4.37 -4.15
CA PHE A 270 -26.29 3.02 -3.57
C PHE A 270 -27.25 2.78 -2.40
N ASN A 271 -28.48 3.32 -2.44
CA ASN A 271 -29.44 3.07 -1.36
C ASN A 271 -29.74 1.56 -1.32
N PRO A 272 -29.35 0.85 -0.24
CA PRO A 272 -29.58 -0.59 -0.12
C PRO A 272 -31.07 -0.97 -0.13
N GLU A 273 -31.99 -0.01 0.08
CA GLU A 273 -33.43 -0.22 -0.04
C GLU A 273 -33.92 -0.26 -1.51
N LYS A 274 -33.15 0.30 -2.45
CA LYS A 274 -33.48 0.35 -3.89
C LYS A 274 -32.73 -0.69 -4.72
N LEU A 275 -31.57 -1.14 -4.24
CA LEU A 275 -30.92 -2.33 -4.80
C LEU A 275 -31.81 -3.53 -4.46
N PRO A 276 -32.09 -4.44 -5.41
CA PRO A 276 -32.88 -5.63 -5.14
C PRO A 276 -32.08 -6.57 -4.22
N TYR A 277 -32.05 -6.27 -2.92
CA TYR A 277 -31.50 -7.13 -1.89
C TYR A 277 -32.41 -8.35 -1.78
N LYS A 278 -32.16 -9.33 -2.63
CA LYS A 278 -32.59 -10.71 -2.38
C LYS A 278 -31.69 -11.20 -1.27
N GLY A 279 -32.09 -10.96 -0.03
CA GLY A 279 -31.31 -11.38 1.13
C GLY A 279 -30.84 -12.80 0.94
N HIS A 280 -29.53 -13.01 1.00
CA HIS A 280 -28.99 -14.35 1.01
C HIS A 280 -29.60 -15.06 2.22
N HIS A 281 -30.16 -16.24 1.98
CA HIS A 281 -30.53 -17.13 3.08
C HIS A 281 -29.25 -17.34 3.93
N SER A 282 -29.39 -17.26 5.25
CA SER A 282 -28.32 -17.22 6.28
C SER A 282 -27.36 -18.43 6.32
N HIS A 283 -27.28 -19.20 5.23
CA HIS A 283 -26.49 -20.42 5.11
C HIS A 283 -25.59 -20.44 3.86
N GLU A 284 -25.70 -19.46 2.95
CA GLU A 284 -24.81 -19.38 1.79
C GLU A 284 -23.53 -18.58 2.12
N LEU A 285 -22.39 -19.08 1.66
CA LEU A 285 -21.09 -18.44 1.90
C LEU A 285 -21.00 -17.13 1.09
N PRO A 286 -20.48 -16.04 1.66
CA PRO A 286 -20.19 -14.81 0.91
C PRO A 286 -19.34 -15.08 -0.34
N ALA A 287 -19.55 -14.28 -1.39
CA ALA A 287 -18.80 -14.41 -2.64
C ALA A 287 -17.31 -14.08 -2.41
N LEU A 288 -16.40 -14.94 -2.91
CA LEU A 288 -14.96 -14.68 -2.84
C LEU A 288 -14.59 -13.71 -3.96
N VAL A 289 -13.94 -12.60 -3.61
CA VAL A 289 -13.65 -11.51 -4.56
C VAL A 289 -12.19 -11.08 -4.45
N THR A 290 -11.56 -10.83 -5.59
CA THR A 290 -10.24 -10.19 -5.68
C THR A 290 -10.16 -9.34 -6.95
N ALA A 291 -9.01 -8.75 -7.22
CA ALA A 291 -8.74 -8.05 -8.48
C ALA A 291 -7.37 -8.39 -9.04
N ALA A 292 -7.25 -8.33 -10.35
CA ALA A 292 -6.03 -8.63 -11.08
C ALA A 292 -5.58 -7.45 -11.92
N SER A 293 -4.27 -7.23 -11.92
CA SER A 293 -3.58 -6.33 -12.83
C SER A 293 -2.48 -7.09 -13.54
N ARG A 294 -1.94 -6.52 -14.61
CA ARG A 294 -0.78 -7.09 -15.33
C ARG A 294 0.41 -7.35 -14.40
N LYS A 295 0.58 -6.50 -13.39
CA LYS A 295 1.69 -6.60 -12.41
C LYS A 295 1.44 -7.66 -11.34
N THR A 296 0.19 -8.09 -11.15
CA THR A 296 -0.19 -8.98 -10.04
C THR A 296 -0.57 -10.38 -10.50
N MET A 297 -0.37 -10.73 -11.76
CA MET A 297 -0.77 -12.02 -12.35
C MET A 297 -0.28 -13.24 -11.56
N ASN A 298 1.01 -13.28 -11.19
CA ASN A 298 1.56 -14.43 -10.45
C ASN A 298 0.96 -14.56 -9.05
N GLN A 299 0.67 -13.44 -8.41
CA GLN A 299 0.06 -13.40 -7.08
C GLN A 299 -1.39 -13.91 -7.15
N VAL A 300 -2.16 -13.42 -8.12
CA VAL A 300 -3.53 -13.87 -8.39
C VAL A 300 -3.57 -15.35 -8.75
N PHE A 301 -2.61 -15.88 -9.52
CA PHE A 301 -2.55 -17.31 -9.82
C PHE A 301 -2.30 -18.17 -8.58
N GLN A 302 -1.43 -17.74 -7.68
CA GLN A 302 -1.24 -18.43 -6.41
C GLN A 302 -2.48 -18.37 -5.52
N LEU A 303 -3.18 -17.23 -5.51
CA LEU A 303 -4.47 -17.11 -4.84
C LEU A 303 -5.49 -18.10 -5.43
N ILE A 304 -5.67 -18.11 -6.76
CA ILE A 304 -6.59 -19.04 -7.44
C ILE A 304 -6.26 -20.49 -7.09
N GLU A 305 -5.00 -20.92 -7.16
CA GLU A 305 -4.61 -22.28 -6.79
C GLU A 305 -5.00 -22.60 -5.34
N SER A 306 -4.76 -21.67 -4.42
CA SER A 306 -5.11 -21.85 -3.01
C SER A 306 -6.62 -21.93 -2.78
N ILE A 307 -7.41 -21.13 -3.51
CA ILE A 307 -8.88 -21.19 -3.48
C ILE A 307 -9.37 -22.53 -4.05
N GLN A 308 -8.85 -22.99 -5.19
CA GLN A 308 -9.18 -24.29 -5.78
C GLN A 308 -8.87 -25.47 -4.84
N LYS A 309 -7.95 -25.29 -3.89
CA LYS A 309 -7.59 -26.28 -2.87
C LYS A 309 -8.49 -26.24 -1.65
N PHE A 310 -8.76 -25.06 -1.09
CA PHE A 310 -9.45 -24.92 0.21
C PHE A 310 -10.94 -24.58 0.10
N PHE A 311 -11.38 -24.15 -1.08
CA PHE A 311 -12.73 -23.70 -1.42
C PHE A 311 -13.13 -24.29 -2.78
N SER A 312 -13.01 -25.61 -2.94
CA SER A 312 -13.28 -26.30 -4.21
C SER A 312 -14.73 -26.19 -4.70
N ASP A 313 -15.64 -25.89 -3.79
CA ASP A 313 -17.07 -25.61 -4.02
C ASP A 313 -17.35 -24.12 -4.25
N GLY A 314 -16.43 -23.23 -3.88
CA GLY A 314 -16.57 -21.79 -4.01
C GLY A 314 -16.14 -21.29 -5.39
N ARG A 315 -16.71 -20.15 -5.81
CA ARG A 315 -16.28 -19.40 -6.99
C ARG A 315 -15.51 -18.15 -6.56
N LEU A 316 -14.42 -17.85 -7.25
CA LEU A 316 -13.66 -16.61 -7.09
C LEU A 316 -14.00 -15.66 -8.24
N TYR A 317 -14.47 -14.48 -7.90
CA TYR A 317 -14.66 -13.38 -8.83
C TYR A 317 -13.40 -12.51 -8.86
N VAL A 318 -12.84 -12.29 -10.04
CA VAL A 318 -11.60 -11.54 -10.26
C VAL A 318 -11.92 -10.32 -11.10
N PHE A 319 -11.83 -9.12 -10.52
CA PHE A 319 -12.01 -7.87 -11.25
C PHE A 319 -10.77 -7.53 -12.08
N ASP A 320 -10.96 -7.29 -13.38
CA ASP A 320 -9.93 -6.87 -14.34
C ASP A 320 -9.62 -5.37 -14.18
N LEU A 321 -8.42 -5.04 -13.69
CA LEU A 321 -7.97 -3.65 -13.55
C LEU A 321 -7.29 -3.10 -14.81
N ASP A 322 -6.49 -3.92 -15.50
CA ASP A 322 -5.72 -3.51 -16.69
C ASP A 322 -5.16 -4.69 -17.53
N LEU A 323 -5.79 -5.87 -17.46
CA LEU A 323 -5.32 -7.07 -18.14
C LEU A 323 -5.38 -6.95 -19.67
N ASN A 324 -4.45 -7.62 -20.34
CA ASN A 324 -4.54 -7.86 -21.78
C ASN A 324 -5.37 -9.12 -22.09
N GLU A 325 -5.68 -9.33 -23.37
CA GLU A 325 -6.52 -10.44 -23.83
C GLU A 325 -5.97 -11.82 -23.43
N HIS A 326 -4.65 -12.02 -23.53
CA HIS A 326 -4.01 -13.27 -23.15
C HIS A 326 -4.13 -13.54 -21.64
N GLU A 327 -3.93 -12.53 -20.81
CA GLU A 327 -4.09 -12.61 -19.35
C GLU A 327 -5.54 -12.88 -18.96
N ARG A 328 -6.51 -12.19 -19.59
CA ARG A 328 -7.95 -12.44 -19.41
C ARG A 328 -8.32 -13.89 -19.72
N LYS A 329 -7.85 -14.41 -20.86
CA LYS A 329 -8.08 -15.80 -21.28
C LYS A 329 -7.49 -16.79 -20.29
N LYS A 330 -6.31 -16.48 -19.74
CA LYS A 330 -5.65 -17.35 -18.76
C LYS A 330 -6.37 -17.38 -17.41
N ILE A 331 -6.91 -16.25 -16.95
CA ILE A 331 -7.71 -16.22 -15.71
C ILE A 331 -9.06 -16.89 -15.93
N SER A 332 -9.75 -16.60 -17.04
CA SER A 332 -11.09 -17.11 -17.32
C SER A 332 -11.12 -18.62 -17.60
N SER A 333 -9.99 -19.22 -18.01
CA SER A 333 -9.89 -20.68 -18.20
C SER A 333 -9.64 -21.45 -16.89
N ALA A 334 -9.35 -20.77 -15.78
CA ALA A 334 -9.16 -21.43 -14.49
C ALA A 334 -10.50 -21.91 -13.91
N CYS A 335 -10.54 -23.13 -13.39
CA CYS A 335 -11.74 -23.68 -12.76
C CYS A 335 -12.22 -22.81 -11.60
N ASN A 336 -13.54 -22.63 -11.51
CA ASN A 336 -14.22 -21.87 -10.46
C ASN A 336 -13.78 -20.42 -10.35
N VAL A 337 -13.30 -19.83 -11.45
CA VAL A 337 -12.95 -18.42 -11.53
C VAL A 337 -13.87 -17.74 -12.54
N ARG A 338 -14.38 -16.57 -12.18
CA ARG A 338 -15.12 -15.68 -13.09
C ARG A 338 -14.42 -14.35 -13.15
N LEU A 339 -14.14 -13.87 -14.36
CA LEU A 339 -13.59 -12.55 -14.58
C LEU A 339 -14.73 -11.53 -14.59
N ARG A 340 -14.51 -10.37 -13.98
CA ARG A 340 -15.42 -9.23 -13.97
C ARG A 340 -14.75 -8.00 -14.56
N ALA A 341 -15.50 -7.21 -15.30
CA ALA A 341 -15.02 -5.91 -15.74
C ALA A 341 -14.98 -4.94 -14.55
N PHE A 342 -13.90 -4.16 -14.44
CA PHE A 342 -13.91 -2.94 -13.63
C PHE A 342 -13.90 -1.75 -14.59
N TRP A 343 -15.01 -1.02 -14.64
CA TRP A 343 -15.19 0.13 -15.53
C TRP A 343 -14.38 1.35 -15.07
N LYS A 344 -13.07 1.25 -15.03
CA LYS A 344 -12.18 2.32 -14.54
C LYS A 344 -12.33 3.65 -15.27
N ASN A 345 -12.74 3.59 -16.54
CA ASN A 345 -12.94 4.76 -17.42
C ASN A 345 -14.11 5.63 -16.96
N LEU A 346 -14.99 5.07 -16.14
CA LEU A 346 -16.07 5.79 -15.51
C LEU A 346 -15.49 6.72 -14.41
N PHE A 347 -14.39 6.37 -13.76
CA PHE A 347 -13.84 7.19 -12.68
C PHE A 347 -12.79 8.21 -13.15
N PRO A 348 -12.57 9.30 -12.39
CA PRO A 348 -11.51 10.26 -12.67
C PRO A 348 -10.14 9.60 -12.83
N ASP A 349 -9.26 10.19 -13.64
CA ASP A 349 -7.94 9.62 -13.99
C ASP A 349 -7.09 9.19 -12.78
N PHE A 350 -7.18 9.90 -11.65
CA PHE A 350 -6.43 9.54 -10.45
C PHE A 350 -6.86 8.19 -9.85
N VAL A 351 -8.09 7.73 -10.10
CA VAL A 351 -8.59 6.43 -9.68
C VAL A 351 -7.94 5.30 -10.48
N GLN A 352 -7.66 5.56 -11.76
CA GLN A 352 -7.04 4.59 -12.66
C GLN A 352 -5.57 4.33 -12.31
N ASN A 353 -4.94 5.21 -11.52
CA ASN A 353 -3.60 4.98 -11.02
C ASN A 353 -3.60 3.92 -9.90
N LEU A 354 -3.28 2.68 -10.29
CA LEU A 354 -3.33 1.53 -9.38
C LEU A 354 -2.42 1.66 -8.16
N THR A 355 -1.36 2.49 -8.19
CA THR A 355 -0.44 2.67 -7.05
C THR A 355 -1.01 3.52 -5.93
N LEU A 356 -2.09 4.25 -6.18
CA LEU A 356 -2.75 5.11 -5.20
C LEU A 356 -3.93 4.41 -4.50
N ASN A 357 -4.25 3.17 -4.88
CA ASN A 357 -5.26 2.30 -4.27
C ASN A 357 -6.68 2.89 -4.14
N HIS A 358 -7.05 3.87 -4.95
CA HIS A 358 -8.44 4.38 -5.01
C HIS A 358 -9.41 3.33 -5.54
N TRP A 359 -8.94 2.47 -6.45
CA TRP A 359 -9.75 1.48 -7.14
C TRP A 359 -10.30 0.40 -6.21
N ARG A 360 -9.58 -0.01 -5.15
CA ARG A 360 -9.95 -1.16 -4.32
C ARG A 360 -11.28 -0.94 -3.57
N PRO A 361 -11.51 0.19 -2.88
CA PRO A 361 -12.83 0.54 -2.36
C PRO A 361 -13.97 0.48 -3.38
N LEU A 362 -13.72 0.88 -4.62
CA LEU A 362 -14.74 0.94 -5.68
C LEU A 362 -15.05 -0.47 -6.22
N VAL A 363 -14.03 -1.32 -6.37
CA VAL A 363 -14.23 -2.74 -6.68
C VAL A 363 -15.02 -3.42 -5.57
N ILE A 364 -14.67 -3.18 -4.30
CA ILE A 364 -15.39 -3.72 -3.14
C ILE A 364 -16.86 -3.28 -3.17
N GLN A 365 -17.14 -2.00 -3.44
CA GLN A 365 -18.51 -1.50 -3.57
C GLN A 365 -19.28 -2.13 -4.74
N THR A 366 -18.62 -2.31 -5.88
CA THR A 366 -19.21 -2.94 -7.06
C THR A 366 -19.58 -4.39 -6.77
N ALA A 367 -18.66 -5.14 -6.16
CA ALA A 367 -18.89 -6.51 -5.74
C ALA A 367 -20.00 -6.65 -4.69
N LEU A 368 -20.11 -5.72 -3.73
CA LEU A 368 -21.23 -5.70 -2.78
C LEU A 368 -22.59 -5.45 -3.45
N ALA A 369 -22.62 -4.61 -4.48
CA ALA A 369 -23.84 -4.34 -5.24
C ALA A 369 -24.27 -5.56 -6.07
N GLU A 370 -23.30 -6.27 -6.65
CA GLU A 370 -23.55 -7.46 -7.48
C GLU A 370 -23.90 -8.71 -6.66
N PHE A 371 -23.11 -9.00 -5.61
CA PHE A 371 -23.17 -10.28 -4.90
C PHE A 371 -23.83 -10.23 -3.52
N GLY A 372 -24.14 -9.03 -3.01
CA GLY A 372 -24.53 -8.88 -1.62
C GLY A 372 -23.35 -9.08 -0.69
N ASP A 373 -23.26 -10.23 -0.01
CA ASP A 373 -22.21 -10.49 0.97
C ASP A 373 -20.93 -10.98 0.27
N ILE A 374 -19.78 -10.39 0.61
CA ILE A 374 -18.50 -10.70 -0.03
C ILE A 374 -17.36 -10.94 0.96
N ILE A 375 -16.33 -11.63 0.47
CA ILE A 375 -15.00 -11.69 1.08
C ILE A 375 -14.02 -11.17 0.05
N TRP A 376 -13.57 -9.94 0.28
CA TRP A 376 -12.44 -9.40 -0.42
C TRP A 376 -11.15 -10.09 0.06
N ILE A 377 -10.34 -10.59 -0.87
CA ILE A 377 -9.03 -11.16 -0.60
C ILE A 377 -8.01 -10.39 -1.43
N ASN A 378 -6.97 -9.86 -0.77
CA ASN A 378 -5.93 -9.17 -1.52
C ASN A 378 -5.24 -10.14 -2.49
N PRO A 379 -4.84 -9.66 -3.68
CA PRO A 379 -4.22 -10.53 -4.68
C PRO A 379 -2.87 -11.11 -4.22
N ASP A 380 -2.18 -10.46 -3.29
CA ASP A 380 -0.84 -10.82 -2.80
C ASP A 380 -0.83 -11.83 -1.64
N VAL A 381 -1.94 -12.53 -1.41
CA VAL A 381 -2.05 -13.56 -0.38
C VAL A 381 -2.59 -14.88 -0.94
N ARG A 382 -2.30 -15.96 -0.23
CA ARG A 382 -2.81 -17.31 -0.47
C ARG A 382 -3.62 -17.76 0.72
N VAL A 383 -4.71 -18.47 0.47
CA VAL A 383 -5.50 -19.13 1.51
C VAL A 383 -4.77 -20.40 1.97
N THR A 384 -4.74 -20.65 3.27
CA THR A 384 -4.09 -21.83 3.86
C THR A 384 -5.05 -22.80 4.54
N SER A 385 -6.32 -22.42 4.71
CA SER A 385 -7.29 -23.23 5.44
C SER A 385 -8.73 -22.89 5.08
N SER A 386 -9.59 -23.92 5.03
CA SER A 386 -11.05 -23.77 4.94
C SER A 386 -11.67 -23.23 6.24
N LYS A 387 -10.91 -23.13 7.34
CA LYS A 387 -11.36 -22.50 8.59
C LYS A 387 -11.77 -21.04 8.43
N LEU A 388 -11.33 -20.38 7.35
CA LEU A 388 -11.83 -19.05 7.00
C LEU A 388 -13.37 -19.02 6.89
N LYS A 389 -14.02 -20.15 6.55
CA LYS A 389 -15.50 -20.30 6.58
C LYS A 389 -16.10 -20.03 7.97
N GLN A 390 -15.38 -20.31 9.05
CA GLN A 390 -15.87 -20.05 10.42
C GLN A 390 -15.90 -18.56 10.76
N VAL A 391 -14.88 -17.81 10.29
CA VAL A 391 -14.80 -16.35 10.50
C VAL A 391 -15.97 -15.63 9.81
N MET A 392 -16.50 -16.20 8.73
CA MET A 392 -17.65 -15.65 8.01
C MET A 392 -18.87 -15.57 8.93
N HIS A 393 -19.18 -16.64 9.67
CA HIS A 393 -20.29 -16.65 10.62
C HIS A 393 -20.09 -15.70 11.80
N GLU A 394 -18.85 -15.54 12.27
CA GLU A 394 -18.53 -14.56 13.32
C GLU A 394 -18.77 -13.11 12.87
N THR A 395 -18.76 -12.86 11.56
CA THR A 395 -18.90 -11.51 11.00
C THR A 395 -20.36 -11.09 10.82
N GLU A 396 -21.32 -12.01 10.92
CA GLU A 396 -22.75 -11.70 10.76
C GLU A 396 -23.23 -10.65 11.78
N GLU A 397 -22.69 -10.67 13.01
CA GLU A 397 -23.04 -9.72 14.06
C GLU A 397 -22.44 -8.32 13.82
N SER A 398 -21.17 -8.25 13.42
CA SER A 398 -20.49 -6.96 13.20
C SER A 398 -20.79 -6.37 11.81
N GLY A 399 -21.20 -7.20 10.86
CA GLY A 399 -21.39 -6.89 9.44
C GLY A 399 -20.08 -6.72 8.65
N VAL A 400 -18.95 -6.49 9.31
CA VAL A 400 -17.64 -6.30 8.66
C VAL A 400 -16.50 -6.82 9.52
N MET A 401 -15.54 -7.51 8.90
CA MET A 401 -14.37 -8.07 9.56
C MET A 401 -13.11 -7.89 8.71
N LEU A 402 -12.16 -7.13 9.23
CA LEU A 402 -10.81 -6.95 8.70
C LEU A 402 -9.93 -8.14 9.13
N ILE A 403 -9.43 -8.87 8.14
CA ILE A 403 -8.47 -9.95 8.35
C ILE A 403 -7.10 -9.45 7.94
N GLY A 404 -6.14 -9.50 8.86
CA GLY A 404 -4.85 -8.88 8.60
C GLY A 404 -3.79 -9.13 9.64
N GLN A 405 -2.68 -8.42 9.49
CA GLN A 405 -1.57 -8.44 10.41
C GLN A 405 -1.50 -7.12 11.18
N SER A 406 -1.65 -7.19 12.50
CA SER A 406 -1.30 -6.07 13.38
C SER A 406 0.23 -5.89 13.37
N VAL A 407 0.70 -4.70 13.02
CA VAL A 407 2.12 -4.35 12.96
C VAL A 407 2.53 -3.41 14.10
N ALA A 408 3.84 -3.26 14.31
CA ALA A 408 4.39 -2.53 15.45
C ALA A 408 4.15 -1.01 15.39
N HIS A 409 4.00 -0.45 14.19
CA HIS A 409 3.70 0.98 14.02
C HIS A 409 2.19 1.24 14.08
N THR A 410 1.82 2.46 14.42
CA THR A 410 0.42 2.86 14.63
C THR A 410 -0.26 3.27 13.33
N THR A 411 -1.60 3.23 13.32
CA THR A 411 -2.36 3.81 12.19
C THR A 411 -2.11 5.30 12.07
N TYR A 412 -1.89 6.01 13.18
CA TYR A 412 -1.52 7.42 13.16
C TYR A 412 -0.20 7.67 12.42
N ALA A 413 0.82 6.83 12.66
CA ALA A 413 2.14 6.97 12.07
C ALA A 413 2.12 6.91 10.54
N VAL A 414 1.23 6.11 9.96
CA VAL A 414 1.18 5.84 8.52
C VAL A 414 -0.03 6.46 7.80
N THR A 415 -0.73 7.38 8.46
CA THR A 415 -1.83 8.15 7.86
C THR A 415 -1.36 9.57 7.59
N HIS A 416 -1.44 10.01 6.33
CA HIS A 416 -1.11 11.39 5.97
C HIS A 416 -2.06 12.38 6.70
N PRO A 417 -1.56 13.43 7.39
CA PRO A 417 -2.38 14.30 8.25
C PRO A 417 -3.58 14.97 7.57
N LYS A 418 -3.51 15.18 6.25
CA LYS A 418 -4.61 15.75 5.45
C LYS A 418 -5.83 14.83 5.34
N MET A 419 -5.70 13.49 5.43
CA MET A 419 -6.84 12.56 5.39
C MET A 419 -7.82 12.82 6.55
N TYR A 420 -7.32 13.25 7.72
CA TYR A 420 -8.15 13.57 8.88
C TYR A 420 -9.10 14.76 8.69
N LYS A 421 -8.95 15.53 7.60
CA LYS A 421 -9.93 16.56 7.21
C LYS A 421 -11.22 15.95 6.66
N PHE A 422 -11.14 14.74 6.11
CA PHE A 422 -12.24 14.03 5.47
C PHE A 422 -12.81 12.94 6.39
N ILE A 423 -11.94 12.16 7.03
CA ILE A 423 -12.33 11.11 7.97
C ILE A 423 -12.00 11.57 9.39
N ARG A 424 -13.00 12.13 10.08
CA ARG A 424 -12.86 12.58 11.47
C ARG A 424 -12.68 11.38 12.40
N THR A 425 -11.79 11.50 13.38
CA THR A 425 -11.42 10.40 14.27
C THR A 425 -10.72 10.91 15.53
N ASN A 426 -10.65 10.07 16.57
CA ASN A 426 -9.86 10.36 17.75
C ASN A 426 -8.38 10.03 17.50
N LYS A 427 -7.60 11.04 17.15
CA LYS A 427 -6.16 10.90 16.85
C LYS A 427 -5.34 10.37 18.03
N ASN A 428 -5.71 10.70 19.27
CA ASN A 428 -5.02 10.21 20.46
C ASN A 428 -5.20 8.70 20.63
N LYS A 429 -6.42 8.19 20.35
CA LYS A 429 -6.66 6.74 20.30
C LYS A 429 -5.92 6.09 19.12
N LEU A 430 -5.90 6.70 17.93
CA LEU A 430 -5.14 6.18 16.79
C LEU A 430 -3.63 6.13 17.03
N TYR A 431 -3.09 7.08 17.78
CA TYR A 431 -1.69 7.09 18.21
C TYR A 431 -1.35 5.91 19.14
N GLN A 432 -2.36 5.26 19.74
CA GLN A 432 -2.20 4.09 20.58
C GLN A 432 -2.56 2.79 19.86
N ALA A 433 -3.27 2.89 18.73
CA ALA A 433 -3.76 1.74 17.98
C ALA A 433 -2.74 1.28 16.92
N PRO A 434 -2.34 -0.01 16.92
CA PRO A 434 -1.47 -0.54 15.89
C PRO A 434 -2.13 -0.43 14.51
N HIS A 435 -1.33 -0.29 13.47
CA HIS A 435 -1.85 -0.42 12.11
C HIS A 435 -2.15 -1.90 11.82
N ILE A 436 -3.27 -2.17 11.17
CA ILE A 436 -3.61 -3.50 10.67
C ILE A 436 -3.38 -3.49 9.17
N GLN A 437 -2.36 -4.21 8.71
CA GLN A 437 -2.14 -4.47 7.29
C GLN A 437 -3.22 -5.43 6.81
N MET A 438 -4.02 -5.00 5.85
CA MET A 438 -5.17 -5.75 5.37
C MET A 438 -4.68 -6.90 4.47
N MET A 439 -5.21 -8.10 4.69
CA MET A 439 -5.02 -9.26 3.81
C MET A 439 -6.35 -9.73 3.22
N GLY A 440 -7.45 -9.49 3.93
CA GLY A 440 -8.80 -9.66 3.43
C GLY A 440 -9.82 -8.87 4.25
N LEU A 441 -11.04 -8.81 3.75
CA LEU A 441 -12.15 -8.09 4.36
C LEU A 441 -13.44 -8.86 4.09
N ILE A 442 -14.10 -9.33 5.14
CA ILE A 442 -15.44 -9.92 5.06
C ILE A 442 -16.45 -8.80 5.25
N ILE A 443 -17.45 -8.72 4.37
CA ILE A 443 -18.44 -7.65 4.38
C ILE A 443 -19.82 -8.23 4.08
N HIS A 444 -20.75 -8.03 5.00
CA HIS A 444 -22.18 -8.28 4.79
C HIS A 444 -22.88 -7.01 4.31
N SER A 445 -23.76 -7.13 3.33
CA SER A 445 -24.48 -6.05 2.66
C SER A 445 -25.64 -5.52 3.52
N THR A 446 -25.33 -5.11 4.76
CA THR A 446 -26.30 -4.56 5.70
C THR A 446 -26.39 -3.04 5.58
N GLN A 447 -27.54 -2.46 5.91
CA GLN A 447 -27.73 -1.00 5.90
C GLN A 447 -26.70 -0.28 6.79
N THR A 448 -26.34 -0.88 7.92
CA THR A 448 -25.33 -0.35 8.84
C THR A 448 -23.96 -0.26 8.17
N VAL A 449 -23.52 -1.33 7.50
CA VAL A 449 -22.23 -1.38 6.79
C VAL A 449 -22.21 -0.39 5.63
N HIS A 450 -23.28 -0.34 4.82
CA HIS A 450 -23.38 0.63 3.74
C HIS A 450 -23.28 2.08 4.25
N LYS A 451 -24.03 2.41 5.31
CA LYS A 451 -24.11 3.78 5.85
C LYS A 451 -22.84 4.21 6.58
N ASN A 452 -22.27 3.34 7.42
CA ASN A 452 -21.22 3.71 8.36
C ASN A 452 -19.81 3.32 7.90
N PHE A 453 -19.68 2.40 6.94
CA PHE A 453 -18.39 1.95 6.41
C PHE A 453 -18.26 2.31 4.92
N MET A 454 -19.04 1.67 4.05
CA MET A 454 -18.84 1.78 2.60
C MET A 454 -19.09 3.17 2.04
N LYS A 455 -20.10 3.90 2.51
CA LYS A 455 -20.38 5.28 2.09
C LYS A 455 -19.19 6.21 2.33
N ILE A 456 -18.51 6.09 3.47
CA ILE A 456 -17.36 6.93 3.81
C ILE A 456 -16.14 6.50 3.00
N LEU A 457 -15.91 5.19 2.89
CA LEU A 457 -14.76 4.63 2.21
C LEU A 457 -14.77 4.95 0.71
N THR A 458 -15.92 4.79 0.05
CA THR A 458 -16.11 5.09 -1.38
C THR A 458 -16.08 6.58 -1.66
N ALA A 459 -16.68 7.42 -0.80
CA ALA A 459 -16.56 8.87 -0.90
C ALA A 459 -15.09 9.34 -0.80
N CYS A 460 -14.31 8.72 0.09
CA CYS A 460 -12.87 8.98 0.17
C CYS A 460 -12.13 8.52 -1.09
N ALA A 461 -12.51 7.37 -1.67
CA ALA A 461 -11.89 6.84 -2.88
C ALA A 461 -12.09 7.75 -4.10
N ILE A 462 -13.24 8.40 -4.25
CA ILE A 462 -13.50 9.37 -5.33
C ILE A 462 -13.04 10.80 -5.00
N GLU A 463 -12.40 11.02 -3.84
CA GLU A 463 -11.84 12.31 -3.44
C GLU A 463 -10.32 12.21 -3.35
N LYS A 464 -9.63 12.75 -4.37
CA LYS A 464 -8.17 12.66 -4.50
C LYS A 464 -7.42 13.08 -3.24
N ASP A 465 -7.82 14.20 -2.63
CA ASP A 465 -7.20 14.72 -1.43
C ASP A 465 -7.49 13.91 -0.16
N CYS A 466 -8.51 13.05 -0.17
CA CYS A 466 -8.82 12.16 0.94
C CYS A 466 -7.91 10.93 0.91
N MET A 467 -7.93 10.20 -0.21
CA MET A 467 -7.27 8.90 -0.33
C MET A 467 -5.79 8.99 -0.69
N SER A 468 -5.40 9.98 -1.51
CA SER A 468 -4.00 10.24 -1.86
C SER A 468 -3.64 11.72 -1.68
N PRO A 469 -3.69 12.27 -0.45
CA PRO A 469 -3.40 13.69 -0.25
C PRO A 469 -2.04 14.10 -0.82
N LYS A 470 -1.91 15.31 -1.39
CA LYS A 470 -0.64 15.83 -1.93
C LYS A 470 0.49 15.71 -0.88
N GLY A 471 1.56 15.02 -1.26
CA GLY A 471 2.71 14.66 -0.41
C GLY A 471 2.74 13.19 0.03
N SER A 472 1.71 12.41 -0.30
CA SER A 472 1.67 10.97 0.01
C SER A 472 2.76 10.21 -0.72
N LYS A 473 3.42 9.31 0.02
CA LYS A 473 4.38 8.33 -0.49
C LYS A 473 4.26 7.04 0.31
N TRP A 474 4.66 5.93 -0.28
CA TRP A 474 4.58 4.61 0.34
C TRP A 474 5.67 4.38 1.41
N ASP A 475 6.87 4.91 1.17
CA ASP A 475 8.04 4.70 2.03
C ASP A 475 7.96 5.53 3.31
N CYS A 476 8.10 4.86 4.44
CA CYS A 476 7.98 5.42 5.79
C CYS A 476 9.34 5.65 6.44
N ASP A 477 9.46 6.78 7.11
CA ASP A 477 10.60 7.13 7.96
C ASP A 477 10.15 7.05 9.42
N PHE A 478 10.29 5.86 10.00
CA PHE A 478 9.78 5.59 11.34
C PHE A 478 10.74 6.08 12.41
N ASP A 479 10.14 6.70 13.43
CA ASP A 479 10.82 6.87 14.70
C ASP A 479 10.93 5.54 15.46
N PHE A 480 11.74 5.48 16.50
CA PHE A 480 11.96 4.25 17.29
C PHE A 480 10.69 3.72 17.95
N THR A 481 9.66 4.56 18.16
CA THR A 481 8.38 4.12 18.74
C THR A 481 7.39 3.60 17.69
N GLY A 482 7.55 3.97 16.42
CA GLY A 482 6.58 3.69 15.36
C GLY A 482 5.23 4.39 15.57
N LYS A 483 5.17 5.41 16.43
CA LYS A 483 3.92 6.11 16.78
C LYS A 483 3.82 7.49 16.14
N LEU A 484 4.95 8.16 15.88
CA LEU A 484 4.95 9.46 15.26
C LEU A 484 4.66 9.35 13.77
N TYR A 485 4.14 10.42 13.18
CA TYR A 485 3.89 10.46 11.75
C TYR A 485 5.20 10.23 10.98
N ALA A 486 5.24 9.14 10.20
CA ALA A 486 6.43 8.62 9.54
C ALA A 486 6.58 9.14 8.10
N TYR A 487 5.98 10.29 7.79
CA TYR A 487 6.05 10.93 6.47
C TYR A 487 5.61 10.04 5.28
N CYS A 488 4.74 9.07 5.52
CA CYS A 488 4.21 8.16 4.51
C CYS A 488 2.68 8.09 4.55
N HIS A 489 2.10 7.29 3.67
CA HIS A 489 0.67 7.04 3.63
C HIS A 489 0.34 5.63 3.14
N ARG A 490 -0.54 4.92 3.85
CA ARG A 490 -1.07 3.60 3.44
C ARG A 490 -2.41 3.68 2.70
N TYR A 491 -2.75 4.84 2.13
CA TYR A 491 -3.92 5.05 1.27
C TYR A 491 -5.22 4.48 1.88
N ASP A 492 -5.86 3.57 1.18
CA ASP A 492 -7.14 2.96 1.56
C ASP A 492 -7.03 2.06 2.80
N GLU A 493 -5.88 1.45 3.09
CA GLU A 493 -5.69 0.75 4.37
C GLU A 493 -5.75 1.72 5.56
N SER A 494 -5.24 2.96 5.39
CA SER A 494 -5.39 4.00 6.41
C SER A 494 -6.86 4.36 6.58
N ALA A 495 -7.59 4.57 5.48
CA ALA A 495 -9.01 4.87 5.52
C ALA A 495 -9.81 3.75 6.22
N ILE A 496 -9.61 2.49 5.82
CA ILE A 496 -10.29 1.31 6.40
C ILE A 496 -10.01 1.21 7.90
N ASN A 497 -8.74 1.30 8.32
CA ASN A 497 -8.36 1.24 9.73
C ASN A 497 -9.02 2.35 10.57
N ILE A 498 -9.16 3.56 10.02
CA ILE A 498 -9.78 4.69 10.72
C ILE A 498 -11.29 4.51 10.79
N ILE A 499 -11.94 4.17 9.66
CA ILE A 499 -13.40 4.06 9.58
C ILE A 499 -13.89 2.93 10.49
N LEU A 500 -13.26 1.75 10.46
CA LEU A 500 -13.66 0.64 11.33
C LEU A 500 -13.50 0.97 12.80
N ARG A 501 -12.39 1.62 13.20
CA ARG A 501 -12.22 2.05 14.60
C ARG A 501 -13.23 3.10 15.03
N ASN A 502 -13.60 4.01 14.15
CA ASN A 502 -14.68 4.95 14.44
C ASN A 502 -16.03 4.23 14.59
N MET A 503 -16.32 3.26 13.72
CA MET A 503 -17.57 2.51 13.71
C MET A 503 -17.74 1.63 14.96
N PHE A 504 -16.64 1.10 15.50
CA PHE A 504 -16.64 0.19 16.66
C PHE A 504 -16.02 0.80 17.92
N ASP A 505 -16.01 2.13 18.04
CA ASP A 505 -15.52 2.86 19.23
C ASP A 505 -14.09 2.52 19.68
N PHE A 506 -13.24 2.10 18.71
CA PHE A 506 -11.88 1.61 18.89
C PHE A 506 -11.77 0.26 19.62
N ASP A 507 -12.83 -0.55 19.60
CA ASP A 507 -12.79 -1.94 20.03
C ASP A 507 -12.43 -2.85 18.84
N ASP A 508 -11.13 -3.06 18.65
CA ASP A 508 -10.60 -3.90 17.57
C ASP A 508 -11.15 -5.34 17.63
N SER A 509 -11.56 -5.85 18.80
CA SER A 509 -12.08 -7.23 18.93
C SER A 509 -13.38 -7.48 18.12
N LYS A 510 -14.12 -6.42 17.82
CA LYS A 510 -15.39 -6.47 17.08
C LYS A 510 -15.24 -6.55 15.56
N PHE A 511 -14.10 -6.15 15.02
CA PHE A 511 -13.90 -6.08 13.57
C PHE A 511 -12.56 -6.63 13.08
N TYR A 512 -11.66 -7.06 13.96
CA TYR A 512 -10.35 -7.58 13.57
C TYR A 512 -10.19 -9.06 13.89
N ARG A 513 -9.61 -9.79 12.92
CA ARG A 513 -9.06 -11.14 13.10
C ARG A 513 -7.66 -11.23 12.52
N GLY A 514 -6.82 -12.01 13.18
CA GLY A 514 -5.45 -12.27 12.70
C GLY A 514 -5.42 -13.04 11.39
N ASN A 515 -4.27 -13.01 10.72
CA ASN A 515 -4.04 -13.58 9.40
C ASN A 515 -3.77 -15.10 9.36
N SER A 516 -4.20 -15.89 10.35
CA SER A 516 -3.88 -17.33 10.43
C SER A 516 -4.41 -18.17 9.26
N PHE A 517 -5.33 -17.62 8.46
CA PHE A 517 -5.91 -18.23 7.26
C PHE A 517 -5.22 -17.84 5.96
N PHE A 518 -4.28 -16.90 6.03
CA PHE A 518 -3.56 -16.37 4.88
C PHE A 518 -2.06 -16.57 5.03
N GLN A 519 -1.39 -16.74 3.90
CA GLN A 519 0.05 -16.59 3.77
C GLN A 519 0.35 -15.56 2.70
N PRO A 520 1.41 -14.77 2.83
CA PRO A 520 1.87 -13.92 1.74
C PRO A 520 2.18 -14.73 0.47
N TYR A 521 2.10 -14.04 -0.66
CA TYR A 521 2.66 -14.46 -1.93
C TYR A 521 4.11 -14.93 -1.77
N ASP A 522 4.46 -16.00 -2.46
CA ASP A 522 5.80 -16.60 -2.47
C ASP A 522 6.37 -16.53 -3.89
N ASP A 523 7.38 -15.70 -4.12
CA ASP A 523 7.97 -15.49 -5.45
C ASP A 523 8.66 -16.74 -6.03
N GLN A 524 9.00 -17.71 -5.18
CA GLN A 524 9.60 -18.99 -5.58
C GLN A 524 8.55 -20.02 -5.97
N MET A 525 7.31 -19.86 -5.51
CA MET A 525 6.22 -20.77 -5.78
C MET A 525 5.69 -20.60 -7.21
N ARG A 526 5.70 -21.69 -7.98
CA ARG A 526 5.07 -21.73 -9.31
C ARG A 526 3.63 -22.22 -9.17
N PRO A 527 2.62 -21.43 -9.58
CA PRO A 527 1.24 -21.82 -9.38
C PRO A 527 0.81 -22.95 -10.32
N HIS A 528 0.11 -23.95 -9.79
CA HIS A 528 -0.41 -25.09 -10.53
C HIS A 528 -1.94 -25.05 -10.63
N LEU A 529 -2.43 -24.13 -11.46
CA LEU A 529 -3.85 -23.92 -11.69
C LEU A 529 -4.52 -25.14 -12.33
N LYS A 530 -5.71 -25.50 -11.82
CA LYS A 530 -6.64 -26.37 -12.54
C LYS A 530 -7.39 -25.52 -13.56
N TYR A 531 -7.35 -25.95 -14.82
CA TYR A 531 -8.11 -25.33 -15.91
C TYR A 531 -9.32 -26.20 -16.24
N CYS A 532 -10.46 -25.56 -16.42
CA CYS A 532 -11.69 -26.23 -16.82
C CYS A 532 -11.83 -26.08 -18.34
N ARG A 533 -12.25 -27.14 -19.03
CA ARG A 533 -12.67 -26.98 -20.43
C ARG A 533 -13.86 -26.04 -20.43
N GLU A 534 -13.89 -25.12 -21.40
CA GLU A 534 -15.04 -24.24 -21.66
C GLU A 534 -16.32 -25.09 -21.54
N GLN A 535 -17.14 -24.76 -20.54
CA GLN A 535 -18.48 -25.32 -20.48
C GLN A 535 -19.26 -24.60 -21.59
N ASN A 536 -19.29 -25.24 -22.76
CA ASN A 536 -20.11 -24.84 -23.90
C ASN A 536 -21.59 -24.74 -23.53
#